data_AF-E8R3P1-F1
#
_entry.id   AF-E8R3P1-F1
#
_cell.length_a   1.000
_cell.length_b   1.000
_cell.length_c   1.000
_cell.angle_alpha   90.00
_cell.angle_beta   90.00
_cell.angle_gamma   90.00
#
_symmetry.space_group_name_H-M   'P 1'
#
loop_
_entity.id
_entity.type
_entity.pdbx_description
1 polymer ?
#
loop_
_entity_poly.entity_id
_entity_poly.type
_entity_poly.pdbx_seq_one_letter_code
_entity_poly.pdbx_strand_id
1 'polypeptide(L)'
;MPKLLLRRVGSSHLVEAVPPGQSEGIDLGRLREALVERHGPAVAVMSELEGTIQSLILDRRAVGWDSLRDWLESWVRTEGWGYTQWTEPIPSSEAVSVLQYHRLDNNNDDARMDDRE
;
A
#
# COMPACT_ATOMS: atom_id res chain seq x y z
N MET A 1 5.23 7.95 -11.15
CA MET A 1 5.00 6.60 -10.61
C MET A 1 4.54 6.75 -9.17
N PRO A 2 3.32 6.31 -8.86
CA PRO A 2 2.77 6.39 -7.51
C PRO A 2 3.57 5.49 -6.55
N LYS A 3 3.64 5.89 -5.28
CA LYS A 3 4.43 5.20 -4.26
C LYS A 3 3.67 5.09 -2.95
N LEU A 4 3.93 4.01 -2.22
CA LEU A 4 3.48 3.83 -0.85
C LEU A 4 4.70 3.95 0.07
N LEU A 5 4.66 4.88 1.00
CA LEU A 5 5.66 5.04 2.04
C LEU A 5 5.20 4.28 3.28
N LEU A 6 6.04 3.37 3.77
CA LEU A 6 5.91 2.76 5.08
C LEU A 6 7.03 3.28 5.97
N ARG A 7 6.70 3.78 7.16
CA ARG A 7 7.70 4.29 8.11
C ARG A 7 7.38 3.87 9.54
N ARG A 8 8.41 3.71 10.37
CA ARG A 8 8.24 3.58 11.83
C ARG A 8 8.22 4.97 12.43
N VAL A 9 7.20 5.26 13.25
CA VAL A 9 7.09 6.50 14.03
C VAL A 9 6.78 6.10 15.47
N GLY A 10 7.77 6.21 16.35
CA GLY A 10 7.62 5.78 17.75
C GLY A 10 7.12 4.33 17.88
N SER A 11 5.97 4.15 18.53
CA SER A 11 5.30 2.86 18.75
C SER A 11 4.35 2.45 17.61
N SER A 12 4.38 3.14 16.48
CA SER A 12 3.46 2.92 15.37
C SER A 12 4.16 2.73 14.02
N HIS A 13 3.44 2.14 13.08
CA HIS A 13 3.74 2.13 11.65
C HIS A 13 2.86 3.17 10.96
N LEU A 14 3.43 4.03 10.12
CA LEU A 14 2.69 4.98 9.31
C LEU A 14 2.78 4.56 7.84
N VAL A 15 1.64 4.56 7.16
CA VAL A 15 1.49 4.27 5.74
C VAL A 15 0.96 5.52 5.04
N GLU A 16 1.65 5.98 4.00
CA GLU A 16 1.31 7.22 3.28
C GLU A 16 1.37 6.98 1.77
N ALA A 17 0.45 7.59 1.02
CA ALA A 17 0.53 7.64 -0.44
C ALA A 17 1.41 8.83 -0.85
N VAL A 18 2.30 8.62 -1.81
CA VAL A 18 3.23 9.64 -2.30
C VAL A 18 3.13 9.79 -3.83
N PRO A 19 2.80 10.99 -4.33
CA PRO A 19 2.46 12.20 -3.58
C PRO A 19 1.04 12.12 -2.96
N PRO A 20 0.78 12.89 -1.88
CA PRO A 20 -0.52 12.91 -1.22
C PRO A 20 -1.62 13.39 -2.18
N GLY A 21 -2.82 12.81 -2.06
CA GLY A 21 -4.01 13.24 -2.80
C GLY A 21 -4.02 12.89 -4.29
N GLN A 22 -3.13 12.02 -4.77
CA GLN A 22 -3.23 11.51 -6.14
C GLN A 22 -4.37 10.50 -6.28
N SER A 23 -5.32 10.82 -7.18
CA SER A 23 -6.44 9.97 -7.60
C SER A 23 -6.02 8.82 -8.52
N GLU A 24 -4.80 8.84 -9.06
CA GLU A 24 -4.21 7.73 -9.81
C GLU A 24 -3.33 6.88 -8.90
N GLY A 25 -3.91 5.90 -8.21
CA GLY A 25 -3.16 4.99 -7.35
C GLY A 25 -3.99 4.15 -6.40
N ILE A 26 -3.34 3.70 -5.33
CA ILE A 26 -3.94 3.01 -4.19
C ILE A 26 -4.86 3.96 -3.43
N ASP A 27 -6.11 3.57 -3.27
CA ASP A 27 -7.05 4.25 -2.37
C ASP A 27 -6.75 3.87 -0.90
N LEU A 28 -6.26 4.83 -0.12
CA LEU A 28 -5.98 4.62 1.31
C LEU A 28 -7.25 4.36 2.14
N GLY A 29 -8.43 4.73 1.65
CA GLY A 29 -9.71 4.35 2.24
C GLY A 29 -9.96 2.85 2.13
N ARG A 30 -9.79 2.27 0.93
CA ARG A 30 -9.89 0.80 0.74
C ARG A 30 -8.79 0.07 1.50
N LEU A 31 -7.57 0.62 1.51
CA LEU A 31 -6.47 0.07 2.29
C LEU A 31 -6.81 0.05 3.79
N ARG A 32 -7.40 1.13 4.31
CA ARG A 32 -7.87 1.20 5.70
C ARG A 32 -8.89 0.12 5.98
N GLU A 33 -9.89 -0.07 5.13
CA GLU A 33 -10.91 -1.11 5.31
C GLU A 33 -10.27 -2.49 5.42
N ALA A 34 -9.37 -2.83 4.50
CA ALA A 34 -8.65 -4.11 4.51
C ALA A 34 -7.75 -4.28 5.74
N LEU A 35 -7.09 -3.21 6.18
CA LEU A 35 -6.26 -3.23 7.39
C LEU A 35 -7.10 -3.33 8.66
N VAL A 36 -8.25 -2.66 8.73
CA VAL A 36 -9.19 -2.72 9.86
C VAL A 36 -9.82 -4.12 9.93
N GLU A 37 -10.15 -4.74 8.81
CA GLU A 37 -10.64 -6.12 8.80
C GLU A 37 -9.60 -7.09 9.40
N ARG A 38 -8.32 -6.88 9.09
CA ARG A 38 -7.23 -7.75 9.53
C ARG A 38 -6.73 -7.48 10.95
N HIS A 39 -6.63 -6.22 11.33
CA HIS A 39 -5.98 -5.78 12.57
C HIS A 39 -6.94 -5.06 13.55
N GLY A 40 -8.20 -4.91 13.16
CA GLY A 40 -9.25 -4.32 13.99
C GLY A 40 -8.95 -2.88 14.39
N PRO A 41 -9.12 -2.53 15.68
CA PRO A 41 -9.00 -1.15 16.16
C PRO A 41 -7.56 -0.63 16.21
N ALA A 42 -6.57 -1.46 15.85
CA ALA A 42 -5.17 -1.06 15.82
C ALA A 42 -4.83 -0.12 14.66
N VAL A 43 -5.78 0.14 13.76
CA VAL A 43 -5.61 0.94 12.53
C VAL A 43 -6.46 2.22 12.66
N ALA A 44 -5.83 3.37 12.44
CA ALA A 44 -6.50 4.67 12.47
C ALA A 44 -6.08 5.55 11.29
N VAL A 45 -6.94 6.52 10.96
CA VAL A 45 -6.59 7.60 10.04
C VAL A 45 -5.72 8.60 10.78
N MET A 46 -4.55 8.92 10.25
CA MET A 46 -3.67 9.94 10.83
C MET A 46 -3.87 11.30 10.17
N SER A 47 -4.12 11.35 8.86
CA SER A 47 -4.47 12.59 8.17
C SER A 47 -5.45 12.35 7.02
N GLU A 48 -6.30 13.34 6.82
CA GLU A 48 -7.29 13.43 5.75
C GLU A 48 -7.26 14.85 5.18
N LEU A 49 -7.40 14.97 3.86
CA LEU A 49 -7.49 16.26 3.16
C LEU A 49 -8.64 16.18 2.17
N GLU A 50 -9.59 17.11 2.28
CA GLU A 50 -10.77 17.19 1.40
C GLU A 50 -11.55 15.86 1.29
N GLY A 51 -11.72 15.14 2.40
CA GLY A 51 -12.42 13.86 2.44
C GLY A 51 -11.60 12.68 1.90
N THR A 52 -10.35 12.90 1.51
CA THR A 52 -9.43 11.86 1.02
C THR A 52 -8.40 11.55 2.09
N ILE A 53 -8.34 10.29 2.53
CA ILE A 53 -7.33 9.82 3.49
C ILE A 53 -5.94 9.96 2.86
N GLN A 54 -5.02 10.57 3.62
CA GLN A 54 -3.65 10.82 3.20
C GLN A 54 -2.64 9.90 3.91
N SER A 55 -2.95 9.50 5.14
CA SER A 55 -2.09 8.60 5.91
C SER A 55 -2.85 7.74 6.92
N LEU A 56 -2.33 6.54 7.14
CA LEU A 56 -2.84 5.55 8.08
C LEU A 56 -1.79 5.20 9.13
N ILE A 57 -2.19 5.17 10.39
CA ILE A 57 -1.32 4.76 11.50
C ILE A 57 -1.78 3.42 12.06
N LEU A 58 -0.82 2.53 12.33
CA LEU A 58 -1.03 1.19 12.86
C LEU A 58 -0.18 0.94 14.11
N ASP A 59 -0.75 0.32 15.14
CA ASP A 59 0.01 -0.07 16.34
C ASP A 59 1.01 -1.21 16.03
N ARG A 60 2.28 -1.02 16.39
CA ARG A 60 3.36 -2.01 16.17
C ARG A 60 3.19 -3.30 16.96
N ARG A 61 2.35 -3.31 18.00
CA ARG A 61 2.00 -4.51 18.76
C ARG A 61 1.02 -5.40 17.98
N ALA A 62 0.26 -4.82 17.06
CA ALA A 62 -0.72 -5.55 16.26
C ALA A 62 -0.12 -6.15 14.98
N VAL A 63 0.93 -5.53 14.43
CA VAL A 63 1.60 -6.02 13.21
C VAL A 63 3.08 -5.69 13.22
N GLY A 64 3.92 -6.68 12.89
CA GLY A 64 5.36 -6.49 12.72
C GLY A 64 5.68 -5.80 11.39
N TRP A 65 6.85 -5.16 11.34
CA TRP A 65 7.31 -4.40 10.17
C TRP A 65 7.34 -5.22 8.88
N ASP A 66 8.03 -6.36 8.90
CA ASP A 66 8.20 -7.18 7.70
C ASP A 66 6.86 -7.81 7.29
N SER A 67 6.05 -8.23 8.27
CA SER A 67 4.69 -8.73 8.00
C SER A 67 3.80 -7.67 7.36
N LEU A 68 3.91 -6.39 7.76
CA LEU A 68 3.17 -5.31 7.15
C LEU A 68 3.69 -5.01 5.73
N ARG A 69 5.02 -5.05 5.51
CA ARG A 69 5.61 -4.89 4.17
C ARG A 69 5.11 -5.96 3.20
N ASP A 70 5.24 -7.23 3.58
CA ASP A 70 4.83 -8.36 2.75
C ASP A 70 3.33 -8.32 2.45
N TRP A 71 2.53 -7.93 3.45
CA TRP A 71 1.10 -7.79 3.27
C TRP A 71 0.74 -6.65 2.31
N LEU A 72 1.36 -5.48 2.45
CA LEU A 72 1.16 -4.35 1.55
C LEU A 72 1.54 -4.71 0.11
N GLU A 73 2.66 -5.41 -0.11
CA GLU A 73 3.02 -5.92 -1.43
C GLU A 73 1.93 -6.81 -2.03
N SER A 74 1.44 -7.77 -1.25
CA SER A 74 0.40 -8.70 -1.70
C SER A 74 -0.91 -7.97 -2.00
N TRP A 75 -1.29 -7.01 -1.16
CA TRP A 75 -2.53 -6.27 -1.33
C TRP A 75 -2.49 -5.36 -2.57
N VAL A 76 -1.36 -4.71 -2.82
CA VAL A 76 -1.14 -3.93 -4.06
C VAL A 76 -1.33 -4.79 -5.30
N ARG A 77 -0.85 -6.04 -5.28
CA ARG A 77 -1.08 -6.99 -6.38
C ARG A 77 -2.55 -7.37 -6.54
N THR A 78 -3.30 -7.56 -5.45
CA THR A 78 -4.74 -7.88 -5.53
C THR A 78 -5.57 -6.73 -6.08
N GLU A 79 -5.11 -5.48 -5.90
CA GLU A 79 -5.74 -4.30 -6.49
C GLU A 79 -5.36 -4.08 -7.98
N GLY A 80 -4.66 -5.02 -8.61
CA GLY A 80 -4.30 -4.96 -10.04
C GLY A 80 -3.07 -4.11 -10.35
N TRP A 81 -2.20 -3.88 -9.35
CA TRP A 81 -0.97 -3.12 -9.52
C TRP A 81 0.26 -4.04 -9.50
N GLY A 82 1.20 -3.76 -10.39
CA GLY A 82 2.54 -4.33 -10.37
C GLY A 82 3.41 -3.50 -9.44
N TYR A 83 4.41 -4.09 -8.80
CA TYR A 83 5.38 -3.36 -8.01
C TYR A 83 6.80 -3.61 -8.50
N THR A 84 7.67 -2.62 -8.31
CA THR A 84 9.05 -2.70 -8.76
C THR A 84 9.97 -3.19 -7.65
N GLN A 85 9.91 -2.57 -6.46
CA GLN A 85 10.73 -2.92 -5.29
C GLN A 85 10.38 -2.04 -4.08
N TRP A 86 10.73 -2.52 -2.88
CA TRP A 86 10.94 -1.65 -1.72
C TRP A 86 12.33 -1.01 -1.79
N THR A 87 12.39 0.31 -1.60
CA THR A 87 13.66 1.01 -1.38
C THR A 87 13.73 1.54 0.04
N GLU A 88 14.87 1.32 0.71
CA GLU A 88 15.16 1.84 2.06
C GLU A 88 16.05 3.08 1.93
N PRO A 89 15.55 4.30 2.23
CA PRO A 89 16.39 5.50 2.17
C PRO A 89 17.45 5.45 3.29
N ILE A 90 18.73 5.43 2.90
CA ILE A 90 19.89 5.49 3.79
C ILE A 90 20.26 6.96 4.03
N PRO A 91 20.59 7.42 5.25
CA PRO A 91 20.32 6.84 6.57
C PRO A 91 19.23 7.65 7.30
N SER A 92 18.14 7.01 7.69
CA SER A 92 17.18 7.60 8.62
C SER A 92 17.20 6.78 9.91
N SER A 93 17.24 7.44 11.07
CA SER A 93 17.15 6.78 12.39
C SER A 93 15.84 6.00 12.57
N GLU A 94 14.87 6.28 11.70
CA GLU A 94 13.59 5.58 11.59
C GLU A 94 13.62 4.63 10.40
N ALA A 95 13.20 3.38 10.57
CA ALA A 95 13.05 2.47 9.44
C ALA A 95 11.98 3.03 8.49
N VAL A 96 12.37 3.25 7.24
CA VAL A 96 11.51 3.74 6.16
C VAL A 96 11.68 2.77 4.99
N SER A 97 10.57 2.41 4.35
CA SER A 97 10.56 1.63 3.12
C SER A 97 9.56 2.26 2.15
N VAL A 98 9.94 2.35 0.88
CA VAL A 98 9.10 2.93 -0.19
C VAL A 98 8.79 1.87 -1.22
N LEU A 99 7.51 1.53 -1.39
CA LEU A 99 7.02 0.64 -2.43
C LEU A 99 6.64 1.45 -3.65
N GLN A 100 7.32 1.21 -4.77
CA GLN A 100 6.97 1.81 -6.06
C GLN A 100 6.07 0.85 -6.83
N TYR A 101 4.95 1.34 -7.37
CA TYR A 101 4.01 0.52 -8.10
C TYR A 101 3.52 1.19 -9.40
N HIS A 102 3.02 0.37 -10.31
CA HIS A 102 2.53 0.75 -11.63
C HIS A 102 1.28 -0.07 -11.96
N ARG A 103 0.39 0.50 -12.78
CA ARG A 103 -0.83 -0.20 -13.19
C ARG A 103 -0.41 -1.38 -14.06
N LEU A 104 -0.95 -2.57 -13.80
CA LEU A 104 -0.84 -3.65 -14.78
C LEU A 104 -1.84 -3.29 -15.87
N ASP A 105 -1.33 -2.97 -17.05
CA ASP A 105 -2.18 -2.95 -18.24
C ASP A 105 -2.72 -4.38 -18.40
N ASN A 106 -4.00 -4.56 -18.10
CA ASN A 106 -4.72 -5.81 -18.36
C ASN A 106 -4.85 -5.99 -19.88
N ASN A 107 -3.74 -6.26 -20.56
CA ASN A 107 -3.74 -6.66 -21.96
C ASN A 107 -3.87 -8.19 -22.03
N ASN A 108 -4.94 -8.68 -21.40
CA ASN A 108 -5.34 -10.09 -21.46
C ASN A 108 -6.79 -10.19 -21.94
N ASP A 109 -7.09 -9.43 -22.98
CA ASP A 109 -8.20 -9.70 -23.89
C ASP A 109 -7.58 -10.37 -25.14
N ASP A 110 -8.17 -11.49 -25.56
CA ASP A 110 -7.86 -12.22 -26.80
C ASP A 110 -6.71 -13.25 -26.82
N ALA A 111 -6.82 -14.27 -25.97
CA ALA A 111 -6.57 -15.64 -26.42
C ALA A 111 -7.89 -16.43 -26.35
N ARG A 112 -8.92 -15.91 -27.03
CA ARG A 112 -10.13 -16.70 -27.29
C ARG A 112 -9.83 -17.69 -28.41
N MET A 113 -9.99 -18.96 -28.06
CA MET A 113 -10.63 -19.99 -28.88
C MET A 113 -10.31 -19.97 -30.38
N ASP A 114 -9.39 -20.84 -30.81
CA ASP A 114 -9.58 -21.59 -32.05
C ASP A 114 -8.62 -22.78 -32.06
N ASP A 115 -9.11 -23.93 -31.62
CA ASP A 115 -8.64 -25.24 -32.12
C ASP A 115 -9.78 -26.25 -31.90
N ARG A 116 -10.83 -26.05 -32.69
CA ARG A 116 -11.77 -27.11 -33.08
C ARG A 116 -11.62 -27.24 -34.58
N GLU A 117 -10.88 -28.25 -35.03
CA GLU A 117 -11.20 -29.08 -36.20
C GLU A 117 -10.40 -30.39 -36.17
#